data_AF-A0A5S4T8U2-F1
#
_entry.id   AF-A0A5S4T8U2-F1
#
_cell.length_a   1.000
_cell.length_b   1.000
_cell.length_c   1.000
_cell.angle_alpha   90.00
_cell.angle_beta   90.00
_cell.angle_gamma   90.00
#
_symmetry.space_group_name_H-M   'P 1'
#
loop_
_entity.id
_entity.type
_entity.pdbx_description
1 polymer ?
#
loop_
_entity_poly.entity_id
_entity_poly.type
_entity_poly.pdbx_seq_one_letter_code
_entity_poly.pdbx_strand_id
1 'polypeptide(L)'
;VTHLIAEKSIQLPVLWNECLLFFIGTGVALLFNTYMSSQDKEIRRYHQIVEDDLKAILYRFEEFLLEGQGQNDGVMVKGLDKTLEEALQLVYRERHNRLFHQTNYQVHYFEMRRQQNRLLGQMAINVNTLMRQSKESILLSHLFHET
;
A
#
# COMPACT_ATOMS: atom_id res chain seq x y z
N VAL A 1 22.01 -29.78 -40.63
CA VAL A 1 22.01 -28.30 -40.62
C VAL A 1 22.42 -27.74 -41.99
N THR A 2 22.21 -28.48 -43.09
CA THR A 2 22.59 -28.06 -44.45
C THR A 2 21.45 -28.19 -45.47
N HIS A 3 20.20 -28.41 -45.02
CA HIS A 3 19.02 -28.47 -45.88
C HIS A 3 18.11 -27.21 -45.81
N LEU A 4 18.30 -26.33 -44.82
CA LEU A 4 17.52 -25.09 -44.66
C LEU A 4 17.99 -23.92 -45.54
N ILE A 5 19.11 -24.06 -46.24
CA ILE A 5 19.68 -23.03 -47.13
C ILE A 5 19.30 -23.30 -48.60
N ALA A 6 18.59 -24.40 -48.89
CA ALA A 6 18.33 -24.86 -50.25
C ALA A 6 17.10 -24.22 -50.92
N GLU A 7 16.19 -23.59 -50.16
CA GLU A 7 14.99 -22.96 -50.74
C GLU A 7 15.09 -21.44 -50.69
N LYS A 8 15.63 -20.92 -51.79
CA LYS A 8 15.86 -19.52 -52.11
C LYS A 8 14.54 -18.80 -52.44
N SER A 9 13.60 -18.80 -51.50
CA SER A 9 12.45 -17.90 -51.49
C SER A 9 11.94 -17.77 -50.07
N ILE A 10 12.35 -16.71 -49.37
CA ILE A 10 11.58 -16.24 -48.22
C ILE A 10 10.24 -15.81 -48.80
N GLN A 11 9.25 -16.70 -48.72
CA GLN A 11 7.91 -16.39 -49.18
C GLN A 11 7.39 -15.29 -48.25
N LEU A 12 7.12 -14.10 -48.79
CA LEU A 12 6.55 -12.96 -48.05
C LEU A 12 5.41 -13.35 -47.07
N PRO A 13 4.52 -14.32 -47.37
CA PRO A 13 3.51 -14.81 -46.43
C PRO A 13 4.06 -15.44 -45.14
N VAL A 14 5.19 -16.14 -45.20
CA VAL A 14 5.82 -16.79 -44.02
C VAL A 14 6.38 -15.73 -43.09
N LEU A 15 7.07 -14.72 -43.65
CA LEU A 15 7.59 -13.59 -42.89
C LEU A 15 6.47 -12.79 -42.22
N TRP A 16 5.34 -12.58 -42.92
CA TRP A 16 4.18 -11.88 -42.35
C TRP A 16 3.57 -12.63 -41.16
N ASN A 17 3.47 -13.96 -41.25
CA ASN A 17 2.97 -14.79 -40.17
C ASN A 17 3.89 -14.76 -38.94
N GLU A 18 5.21 -14.77 -39.15
CA GLU A 18 6.19 -14.62 -38.06
C GLU A 18 6.12 -13.23 -37.42
N CYS A 19 5.96 -12.16 -38.21
CA CYS A 19 5.74 -10.82 -37.67
C CYS A 19 4.47 -10.75 -36.82
N LEU A 20 3.36 -11.35 -37.25
CA LEU A 20 2.11 -11.40 -36.47
C LEU A 20 2.31 -12.14 -35.14
N LEU A 21 2.96 -13.31 -35.16
CA LEU A 21 3.28 -14.07 -33.96
C LEU A 21 4.19 -13.27 -33.00
N PHE A 22 5.18 -12.56 -33.54
CA PHE A 22 6.03 -11.66 -32.76
C PHE A 22 5.23 -10.53 -32.11
N PHE A 23 4.38 -9.83 -32.88
CA PHE A 23 3.55 -8.75 -32.34
C PHE A 23 2.56 -9.24 -31.28
N ILE A 24 1.98 -10.42 -31.43
CA ILE A 24 1.11 -11.02 -30.41
C ILE A 24 1.92 -11.32 -29.15
N GLY A 25 3.06 -12.01 -29.29
CA GLY A 25 3.90 -12.36 -28.14
C GLY A 25 4.44 -11.14 -27.39
N THR A 26 5.01 -10.18 -28.12
CA THR A 26 5.54 -8.93 -27.55
C THR A 26 4.44 -8.03 -27.03
N GLY A 27 3.31 -7.92 -27.74
CA GLY A 27 2.17 -7.12 -27.32
C GLY A 27 1.58 -7.61 -26.00
N VAL A 28 1.36 -8.93 -25.87
CA VAL A 28 0.90 -9.53 -24.62
C VAL A 28 1.92 -9.30 -23.50
N ALA A 29 3.21 -9.51 -23.75
CA ALA A 29 4.25 -9.29 -22.74
C ALA A 29 4.32 -7.83 -22.25
N LEU A 30 4.20 -6.85 -23.15
CA LEU A 30 4.19 -5.43 -22.81
C LEU A 30 2.93 -5.04 -22.02
N LEU A 31 1.77 -5.60 -22.35
CA LEU A 31 0.52 -5.36 -21.61
C LEU A 31 0.63 -5.86 -20.16
N PHE A 32 1.16 -7.07 -19.95
CA PHE A 32 1.41 -7.57 -18.60
C PHE A 32 2.44 -6.74 -17.83
N ASN A 33 3.52 -6.33 -18.50
CA ASN A 33 4.59 -5.52 -17.89
C ASN A 33 4.06 -4.15 -17.42
N THR A 34 3.27 -3.48 -18.26
CA THR A 34 2.67 -2.17 -17.96
C THR A 34 1.61 -2.25 -16.85
N TYR A 35 0.77 -3.28 -16.85
CA TYR A 35 -0.22 -3.51 -15.80
C TYR A 35 0.45 -3.69 -14.43
N MET A 36 1.51 -4.51 -14.34
CA MET A 36 2.24 -4.75 -13.08
C MET A 36 2.89 -3.46 -12.55
N SER A 37 3.48 -2.63 -13.42
CA SER A 37 4.05 -1.34 -13.01
C SER A 37 3.01 -0.36 -12.45
N SER A 38 1.78 -0.38 -12.98
CA SER A 38 0.70 0.50 -12.54
C SER A 38 0.23 0.15 -11.13
N GLN A 39 -0.02 -1.13 -10.87
CA GLN A 39 -0.50 -1.57 -9.55
C GLN A 39 0.54 -1.33 -8.45
N ASP A 40 1.84 -1.52 -8.76
CA ASP A 40 2.94 -1.18 -7.84
C ASP A 40 2.94 0.31 -7.43
N LYS A 41 2.59 1.21 -8.34
CA LYS A 41 2.49 2.65 -8.03
C LYS A 41 1.33 2.91 -7.08
N GLU A 42 0.21 2.22 -7.28
CA GLU A 42 -0.97 2.36 -6.44
C GLU A 42 -0.71 1.84 -5.02
N ILE A 43 -0.05 0.69 -4.87
CA ILE A 43 0.36 0.17 -3.56
C ILE A 43 1.30 1.14 -2.85
N ARG A 44 2.31 1.69 -3.55
CA ARG A 44 3.20 2.72 -2.98
C ARG A 44 2.45 3.98 -2.55
N ARG A 45 1.42 4.38 -3.29
CA ARG A 45 0.56 5.51 -2.90
C ARG A 45 -0.16 5.21 -1.58
N TYR A 46 -0.73 4.01 -1.43
CA TYR A 46 -1.36 3.61 -0.16
C TYR A 46 -0.37 3.55 1.00
N HIS A 47 0.88 3.12 0.78
CA HIS A 47 1.93 3.21 1.80
C HIS A 47 2.09 4.65 2.29
N GLN A 48 2.22 5.62 1.38
CA GLN A 48 2.39 7.03 1.75
C GLN A 48 1.20 7.56 2.54
N ILE A 49 -0.03 7.33 2.03
CA ILE A 49 -1.26 7.77 2.70
C ILE A 49 -1.36 7.20 4.12
N VAL A 50 -1.06 5.90 4.29
CA VAL A 50 -1.12 5.25 5.61
C VAL A 50 -0.10 5.82 6.58
N GLU A 51 1.14 6.11 6.15
CA GLU A 51 2.14 6.75 7.02
C GLU A 51 1.73 8.17 7.41
N ASP A 52 1.21 8.95 6.45
CA ASP A 52 0.80 10.33 6.69
C ASP A 52 -0.41 10.39 7.64
N ASP A 53 -1.40 9.50 7.45
CA ASP A 53 -2.57 9.38 8.31
C ASP A 53 -2.19 8.94 9.75
N LEU A 54 -1.26 8.00 9.89
CA LEU A 54 -0.76 7.57 11.20
C LEU A 54 -0.09 8.72 11.94
N LYS A 55 0.79 9.48 11.26
CA LYS A 55 1.42 10.68 11.84
C LYS A 55 0.39 11.73 12.22
N ALA A 56 -0.60 11.97 11.36
CA ALA A 56 -1.67 12.93 11.65
C ALA A 56 -2.45 12.55 12.93
N ILE A 57 -2.69 11.25 13.16
CA ILE A 57 -3.33 10.77 14.40
C ILE A 57 -2.43 11.05 15.62
N LEU A 58 -1.12 10.81 15.53
CA LEU A 58 -0.18 11.05 16.62
C LEU A 58 -0.05 12.54 16.97
N TYR A 59 0.09 13.41 15.96
CA TYR A 59 0.10 14.86 16.18
C TYR A 59 -1.18 15.35 16.82
N ARG A 60 -2.32 14.75 16.44
CA ARG A 60 -3.58 15.11 17.10
C ARG A 60 -3.62 14.66 18.56
N PHE A 61 -3.01 13.52 18.91
CA PHE A 61 -2.86 13.13 20.32
C PHE A 61 -1.98 14.11 21.09
N GLU A 62 -0.91 14.62 20.48
CA GLU A 62 -0.07 15.68 21.05
C GLU A 62 -0.91 16.93 21.39
N GLU A 63 -1.64 17.47 20.41
CA GLU A 63 -2.53 18.63 20.60
C GLU A 63 -3.56 18.37 21.71
N PHE A 64 -4.18 17.18 21.70
CA PHE A 64 -5.15 16.78 22.73
C PHE A 64 -4.57 16.77 24.14
N LEU A 65 -3.33 16.29 24.29
CA LEU A 65 -2.65 16.18 25.59
C LEU A 65 -2.15 17.54 26.10
N LEU A 66 -1.86 18.49 25.22
CA LEU A 66 -1.39 19.84 25.55
C LEU A 66 -2.53 20.82 25.86
N GLU A 67 -3.55 20.87 25.02
CA GLU A 67 -4.61 21.88 25.11
C GLU A 67 -5.78 21.45 26.00
N GLY A 68 -5.94 20.14 26.21
CA GLY A 68 -6.99 19.59 27.07
C GLY A 68 -8.42 19.91 26.63
N GLN A 69 -8.61 20.32 25.37
CA GLN A 69 -9.92 20.65 24.80
C GLN A 69 -10.15 19.97 23.46
N GLY A 70 -11.23 19.18 23.41
CA GLY A 70 -11.81 18.59 22.21
C GLY A 70 -12.30 17.17 22.46
N GLN A 71 -13.13 16.64 21.57
CA GLN A 71 -13.49 15.23 21.56
C GLN A 71 -12.66 14.51 20.50
N ASN A 72 -11.91 13.51 20.92
CA ASN A 72 -11.31 12.56 20.00
C ASN A 72 -12.37 11.52 19.59
N ASP A 73 -13.20 11.86 18.61
CA ASP A 73 -14.30 11.01 18.12
C ASP A 73 -13.82 9.75 17.37
N GLY A 74 -12.51 9.51 17.33
CA GLY A 74 -11.90 8.40 16.61
C GLY A 74 -12.14 8.48 15.10
N VAL A 75 -12.54 9.64 14.57
CA VAL A 75 -12.86 9.82 13.14
C VAL A 75 -11.63 9.56 12.27
N MET A 76 -10.45 10.03 12.69
CA MET A 76 -9.20 9.79 11.96
C MET A 76 -8.79 8.31 12.00
N VAL A 77 -8.94 7.64 13.15
CA VAL A 77 -8.69 6.20 13.30
C VAL A 77 -9.62 5.38 12.40
N LYS A 78 -10.92 5.73 12.35
CA LYS A 78 -11.91 5.09 11.46
C LYS A 78 -11.60 5.35 9.98
N GLY A 79 -11.16 6.57 9.65
CA GLY A 79 -10.71 6.91 8.30
C GLY A 79 -9.54 6.05 7.85
N LEU A 80 -8.51 5.95 8.69
CA LEU A 80 -7.35 5.11 8.44
C LEU A 80 -7.72 3.61 8.36
N ASP A 81 -8.67 3.13 9.17
CA ASP A 81 -9.12 1.74 9.10
C ASP A 81 -9.72 1.41 7.73
N LYS A 82 -10.51 2.34 7.17
CA LYS A 82 -11.05 2.22 5.82
C LYS A 82 -9.95 2.23 4.76
N THR A 83 -8.99 3.16 4.84
CA THR A 83 -7.85 3.21 3.92
C THR A 83 -7.04 1.91 3.94
N LEU A 84 -6.81 1.35 5.13
CA LEU A 84 -6.11 0.09 5.31
C LEU A 84 -6.88 -1.11 4.75
N GLU A 85 -8.21 -1.11 4.88
CA GLU A 85 -9.07 -2.14 4.28
C GLU A 85 -9.02 -2.10 2.75
N GLU A 86 -9.10 -0.91 2.15
CA GLU A 86 -8.96 -0.72 0.70
C GLU A 86 -7.57 -1.17 0.20
N ALA A 87 -6.50 -0.80 0.92
CA ALA A 87 -5.14 -1.22 0.60
C ALA A 87 -4.94 -2.74 0.71
N LEU A 88 -5.47 -3.38 1.76
CA LEU A 88 -5.41 -4.83 1.93
C LEU A 88 -6.17 -5.56 0.81
N GLN A 89 -7.37 -5.08 0.44
CA GLN A 89 -8.12 -5.65 -0.68
C GLN A 89 -7.32 -5.58 -2.00
N LEU A 90 -6.64 -4.47 -2.26
CA LEU A 90 -5.78 -4.31 -3.44
C LEU A 90 -4.63 -5.34 -3.42
N VAL A 91 -3.88 -5.41 -2.33
CA VAL A 91 -2.71 -6.28 -2.23
C VAL A 91 -3.10 -7.76 -2.24
N TYR A 92 -4.24 -8.13 -1.64
CA TYR A 92 -4.77 -9.50 -1.73
C TYR A 92 -5.19 -9.87 -3.15
N ARG A 93 -5.83 -8.96 -3.89
CA ARG A 93 -6.16 -9.17 -5.31
C ARG A 93 -4.89 -9.41 -6.14
N GLU A 94 -3.83 -8.67 -5.82
CA GLU A 94 -2.57 -8.74 -6.54
C GLU A 94 -1.72 -9.97 -6.20
N ARG A 95 -1.96 -10.58 -5.05
CA ARG A 95 -1.30 -11.83 -4.62
C ARG A 95 -1.43 -12.96 -5.63
N HIS A 96 -2.55 -13.03 -6.34
CA HIS A 96 -2.80 -14.05 -7.34
C HIS A 96 -2.07 -13.80 -8.67
N ASN A 97 -1.64 -12.55 -8.92
CA ASN A 97 -1.07 -12.12 -10.20
C ASN A 97 0.46 -11.96 -10.16
N ARG A 98 1.11 -12.10 -8.99
CA ARG A 98 2.55 -11.88 -8.80
C ARG A 98 3.28 -13.10 -8.26
N LEU A 99 4.58 -13.15 -8.55
CA LEU A 99 5.54 -14.04 -7.89
C LEU A 99 5.49 -13.84 -6.36
N PHE A 100 5.20 -14.93 -5.65
CA PHE A 100 4.76 -14.98 -4.25
C PHE A 100 5.54 -14.15 -3.21
N HIS A 101 6.80 -13.78 -3.44
CA HIS A 101 7.65 -13.14 -2.43
C HIS A 101 7.33 -11.65 -2.17
N GLN A 102 7.07 -10.84 -3.21
CA GLN A 102 6.83 -9.40 -3.03
C GLN A 102 5.47 -9.13 -2.38
N THR A 103 4.45 -9.90 -2.74
CA THR A 103 3.12 -9.71 -2.18
C THR A 103 3.06 -10.06 -0.69
N ASN A 104 3.84 -11.04 -0.23
CA ASN A 104 3.88 -11.38 1.20
C ASN A 104 4.39 -10.21 2.07
N TYR A 105 5.35 -9.42 1.58
CA TYR A 105 5.84 -8.24 2.29
C TYR A 105 4.76 -7.17 2.43
N GLN A 106 4.10 -6.82 1.33
CA GLN A 106 3.07 -5.78 1.30
C GLN A 106 1.87 -6.17 2.19
N VAL A 107 1.40 -7.43 2.11
CA VAL A 107 0.35 -7.95 2.98
C VAL A 107 0.74 -7.79 4.45
N HIS A 108 1.95 -8.23 4.81
CA HIS A 108 2.41 -8.18 6.18
C HIS A 108 2.51 -6.74 6.70
N TYR A 109 2.99 -5.81 5.88
CA TYR A 109 3.05 -4.39 6.22
C TYR A 109 1.66 -3.81 6.53
N PHE A 110 0.67 -3.99 5.65
CA PHE A 110 -0.66 -3.39 5.87
C PHE A 110 -1.40 -4.05 7.05
N GLU A 111 -1.22 -5.34 7.28
CA GLU A 111 -1.76 -6.01 8.47
C GLU A 111 -1.14 -5.46 9.76
N MET A 112 0.18 -5.23 9.78
CA MET A 112 0.87 -4.59 10.90
C MET A 112 0.30 -3.18 11.15
N ARG A 113 0.14 -2.36 10.11
CA ARG A 113 -0.43 -1.00 10.26
C ARG A 113 -1.89 -1.02 10.71
N ARG A 114 -2.67 -2.02 10.32
CA ARG A 114 -4.03 -2.23 10.87
C ARG A 114 -4.02 -2.55 12.36
N GLN A 115 -3.08 -3.38 12.81
CA GLN A 115 -2.92 -3.64 14.25
C GLN A 115 -2.52 -2.37 15.00
N GLN A 116 -1.59 -1.57 14.47
CA GLN A 116 -1.20 -0.29 15.05
C GLN A 116 -2.37 0.70 15.12
N ASN A 117 -3.17 0.82 14.07
CA ASN A 117 -4.35 1.69 14.06
C ASN A 117 -5.38 1.28 15.13
N ARG A 118 -5.57 -0.02 15.39
CA ARG A 118 -6.42 -0.51 16.49
C ARG A 118 -5.87 -0.08 17.85
N LEU A 119 -4.55 -0.13 18.05
CA LEU A 119 -3.91 0.36 19.27
C LEU A 119 -4.10 1.87 19.42
N LEU A 120 -3.97 2.65 18.34
CA LEU A 120 -4.26 4.09 18.36
C LEU A 120 -5.72 4.37 18.73
N GLY A 121 -6.67 3.58 18.22
CA GLY A 121 -8.08 3.66 18.63
C GLY A 121 -8.28 3.44 20.13
N GLN A 122 -7.56 2.48 20.73
CA GLN A 122 -7.60 2.25 22.17
C GLN A 122 -6.94 3.40 22.95
N MET A 123 -5.82 3.92 22.46
CA MET A 123 -5.13 5.07 23.05
C MET A 123 -6.02 6.32 23.04
N ALA A 124 -6.75 6.58 21.95
CA ALA A 124 -7.69 7.70 21.84
C ALA A 124 -8.74 7.69 22.97
N ILE A 125 -9.30 6.52 23.28
CA ILE A 125 -10.28 6.34 24.37
C ILE A 125 -9.61 6.58 25.74
N ASN A 126 -8.40 6.05 25.93
CA ASN A 126 -7.66 6.18 27.19
C ASN A 126 -7.23 7.63 27.46
N VAL A 127 -6.77 8.36 26.44
CA VAL A 127 -6.38 9.78 26.55
C VAL A 127 -7.57 10.64 26.98
N ASN A 128 -8.77 10.41 26.42
CA ASN A 128 -9.99 11.08 26.88
C ASN A 128 -10.27 10.83 28.37
N THR A 129 -9.84 9.70 28.92
CA THR A 129 -10.04 9.32 30.33
C THR A 129 -8.97 9.94 31.25
N LEU A 130 -7.74 10.11 30.76
CA LEU A 130 -6.59 10.67 31.50
C LEU A 130 -6.65 12.18 31.72
N MET A 131 -7.52 12.91 31.02
CA MET A 131 -7.82 14.34 31.23
C MET A 131 -8.22 14.70 32.67
N ARG A 132 -8.46 13.69 33.53
CA ARG A 132 -8.55 13.83 34.99
C ARG A 132 -7.16 13.66 35.64
N GLN A 133 -6.34 14.71 35.59
CA GLN A 133 -5.13 14.95 36.41
C GLN A 133 -3.92 13.99 36.25
N SER A 134 -2.84 14.41 35.57
CA SER A 134 -1.45 14.26 36.09
C SER A 134 -0.40 15.00 35.24
N LYS A 135 0.78 15.28 35.82
CA LYS A 135 1.97 15.84 35.13
C LYS A 135 2.56 14.89 34.07
N GLU A 136 2.15 13.62 34.03
CA GLU A 136 2.69 12.60 33.14
C GLU A 136 2.13 12.74 31.70
N SER A 137 1.00 13.42 31.54
CA SER A 137 0.39 13.75 30.22
C SER A 137 1.34 14.55 29.32
N ILE A 138 2.11 15.48 29.91
CA ILE A 138 3.06 16.34 29.18
C ILE A 138 4.24 15.53 28.63
N LEU A 139 4.73 14.57 29.42
CA LEU A 139 5.85 13.70 29.00
C LEU A 139 5.42 12.78 27.85
N LEU A 140 4.19 12.27 27.90
CA LEU A 140 3.62 11.42 26.85
C LEU A 140 3.43 12.18 25.53
N SER A 141 3.02 13.45 25.61
CA SER A 141 2.91 14.33 24.43
C SER A 141 4.23 14.46 23.68
N HIS A 142 5.34 14.65 24.41
CA HIS A 142 6.66 14.75 23.79
C HIS A 142 7.10 13.45 23.11
N LEU A 143 6.66 12.28 23.60
CA LEU A 143 6.96 11.00 22.96
C LEU A 143 6.22 10.83 21.64
N PHE A 144 4.99 11.33 21.52
CA PHE A 144 4.23 11.29 20.27
C PHE A 144 4.79 12.24 19.20
N HIS A 145 5.43 13.33 19.61
CA HIS A 145 6.08 14.26 18.68
C HIS A 145 7.33 13.68 18.00
N GLU A 146 8.09 12.84 18.72
CA GLU A 146 9.37 12.28 18.26
C GLU A 146 9.22 11.02 17.38
N THR A 147 8.02 10.45 17.28
CA THR A 147 7.71 9.21 16.51
C THR A 147 7.15 9.48 15.13
#